data_AF-A0A1X7BWN4-F1
#
_entry.id   AF-A0A1X7BWN4-F1
#
_cell.length_a   1.000
_cell.length_b   1.000
_cell.length_c   1.000
_cell.angle_alpha   90.00
_cell.angle_beta   90.00
_cell.angle_gamma   90.00
#
_symmetry.space_group_name_H-M   'P 1'
#
loop_
_entity.id
_entity.type
_entity.pdbx_description
1 polymer ?
#
loop_
_entity_poly.entity_id
_entity_poly.type
_entity_poly.pdbx_seq_one_letter_code
_entity_poly.pdbx_strand_id
1 'polypeptide(L)' 'MTLFLGYDPGGKAKNGVAAIRLNSDAPEIVETATVLDAAEALEWLAIHASNAQALGIDTLLA' A
#
# COMPACT_ATOMS: atom_id res chain seq x y z
N MET A 1 -10.06 9.61 11.41
CA MET A 1 -8.90 8.69 11.39
C MET A 1 -8.63 8.36 9.94
N THR A 2 -7.40 8.51 9.48
CA THR A 2 -7.10 8.49 8.05
C THR A 2 -6.36 7.22 7.66
N LEU A 3 -6.83 6.53 6.62
CA LEU A 3 -6.12 5.42 6.00
C LEU A 3 -5.38 5.91 4.74
N PHE A 4 -4.12 5.54 4.62
CA PHE A 4 -3.27 5.73 3.45
C PHE A 4 -2.87 4.37 2.91
N LEU A 5 -2.83 4.22 1.59
CA LEU A 5 -2.35 3.02 0.93
C LEU A 5 -0.98 3.29 0.31
N GLY A 6 -0.14 2.28 0.26
CA GLY A 6 1.19 2.32 -0.32
C GLY A 6 1.39 1.14 -1.27
N TYR A 7 2.04 1.39 -2.40
CA TYR A 7 2.53 0.37 -3.32
C TYR A 7 4.01 0.64 -3.64
N ASP A 8 4.87 -0.33 -3.41
CA ASP A 8 6.29 -0.34 -3.75
C ASP A 8 6.54 -1.39 -4.86
N PRO A 9 6.67 -0.99 -6.14
CA PRO A 9 7.13 -1.84 -7.23
C PRO A 9 8.59 -2.29 -7.08
N GLY A 10 8.88 -3.17 -6.11
CA GLY A 10 10.23 -3.71 -5.84
C GLY A 10 10.81 -4.69 -6.88
N GLY A 11 10.14 -4.89 -8.03
CA GLY A 11 10.54 -5.84 -9.07
C GLY A 11 10.30 -7.31 -8.70
N LYS A 12 10.63 -8.26 -9.61
CA LYS A 12 10.35 -9.73 -9.54
C LYS A 12 10.11 -10.28 -8.10
N ALA A 13 8.84 -10.48 -7.75
CA ALA A 13 8.37 -11.05 -6.48
C ALA A 13 8.69 -10.24 -5.19
N LYS A 14 8.96 -8.94 -5.31
CA LYS A 14 9.20 -8.01 -4.19
C LYS A 14 8.25 -6.83 -4.18
N ASN A 15 7.17 -6.88 -4.95
CA ASN A 15 6.19 -5.82 -4.97
C ASN A 15 5.49 -5.77 -3.60
N GLY A 16 5.64 -4.68 -2.88
CA GLY A 16 5.07 -4.48 -1.56
C GLY A 16 3.81 -3.63 -1.61
N VAL A 17 2.80 -4.00 -0.84
CA VAL A 17 1.64 -3.13 -0.58
C VAL A 17 1.45 -2.96 0.92
N ALA A 18 0.99 -1.78 1.33
CA ALA A 18 0.78 -1.44 2.73
C ALA A 18 -0.46 -0.57 2.92
N ALA A 19 -1.16 -0.78 4.03
CA ALA A 19 -2.22 0.08 4.52
C ALA A 19 -1.74 0.69 5.85
N ILE A 20 -1.62 2.01 5.88
CA ILE A 20 -1.10 2.76 7.01
C ILE A 20 -2.21 3.68 7.52
N ARG A 21 -2.50 3.60 8.81
CA ARG A 21 -3.45 4.48 9.47
C ARG A 21 -2.69 5.58 10.20
N LEU A 22 -3.01 6.83 9.91
CA LEU A 22 -2.51 7.95 10.71
C LEU A 22 -3.50 8.23 11.85
N ASN A 23 -3.00 8.06 13.08
CA ASN A 23 -3.61 8.58 14.30
C ASN A 23 -2.84 9.84 14.78
N SER A 24 -3.23 10.41 15.91
CA SER A 24 -2.63 11.66 16.41
C SER A 24 -1.19 11.52 16.90
N ASP A 25 -0.76 10.31 17.24
CA ASP A 25 0.47 10.08 18.02
C ASP A 25 1.54 9.38 17.19
N ALA A 26 1.17 8.44 16.31
CA ALA A 26 2.08 7.73 15.42
C ALA A 26 1.34 7.04 14.23
N PRO A 27 2.01 6.85 13.08
CA PRO A 27 1.50 5.96 12.03
C PRO A 27 1.42 4.51 12.53
N GLU A 28 0.29 3.85 12.24
CA GLU A 28 0.05 2.43 12.51
C GLU A 28 0.02 1.67 11.18
N ILE A 29 0.82 0.61 11.05
CA ILE A 29 0.74 -0.30 9.91
C ILE A 29 -0.44 -1.24 10.17
N VAL A 30 -1.51 -1.10 9.39
CA VAL A 30 -2.74 -1.89 9.50
C VAL A 30 -2.56 -3.26 8.83
N GLU A 31 -1.99 -3.25 7.63
CA GLU A 31 -1.78 -4.46 6.85
C GLU A 31 -0.64 -4.25 5.85
N THR A 32 0.06 -5.33 5.53
CA THR A 32 1.06 -5.37 4.46
C THR A 32 0.99 -6.70 3.74
N ALA A 33 1.25 -6.71 2.43
CA ALA A 33 1.45 -7.93 1.67
C ALA A 33 2.60 -7.77 0.68
N THR A 34 3.21 -8.90 0.31
CA THR A 34 4.05 -9.00 -0.89
C THR A 34 3.20 -9.64 -1.98
N VAL A 35 3.10 -8.98 -3.12
CA VAL A 35 2.30 -9.41 -4.28
C VAL A 35 3.21 -9.73 -5.45
N LEU A 36 2.72 -10.54 -6.39
CA LEU A 36 3.53 -11.01 -7.51
C LEU A 36 3.80 -9.89 -8.53
N ASP A 37 2.77 -9.11 -8.85
CA ASP A 37 2.78 -8.12 -9.93
C ASP A 37 1.84 -6.94 -9.64
N ALA A 38 1.72 -6.03 -10.60
CA ALA A 38 0.87 -4.85 -10.49
C ALA A 38 -0.63 -5.17 -10.50
N ALA A 39 -1.06 -6.31 -11.07
CA ALA A 39 -2.45 -6.70 -11.08
C ALA A 39 -2.88 -7.17 -9.69
N GLU A 40 -2.08 -8.02 -9.04
CA GLU A 40 -2.32 -8.42 -7.65
C GLU A 40 -2.23 -7.22 -6.69
N ALA A 41 -1.32 -6.27 -6.95
CA ALA A 41 -1.28 -5.02 -6.19
C ALA A 41 -2.59 -4.23 -6.30
N LEU A 42 -3.13 -4.10 -7.51
CA LEU A 42 -4.41 -3.41 -7.74
C LEU A 42 -5.57 -4.09 -7.02
N GLU A 43 -5.63 -5.43 -7.06
CA GLU A 43 -6.64 -6.20 -6.32
C GLU A 43 -6.54 -5.97 -4.81
N TRP A 44 -5.33 -6.02 -4.26
CA TRP A 44 -5.10 -5.77 -2.84
C TRP A 44 -5.50 -4.35 -2.42
N LEU A 45 -5.14 -3.35 -3.23
CA LEU A 45 -5.50 -1.95 -3.00
C LEU A 45 -7.02 -1.73 -3.07
N ALA A 46 -7.72 -2.40 -3.99
CA ALA A 46 -9.16 -2.28 -4.16
C ALA A 46 -9.95 -2.72 -2.91
N ILE A 47 -9.44 -3.71 -2.16
CA ILE A 47 -10.04 -4.16 -0.89
C ILE A 47 -10.08 -3.01 0.12
N HIS A 48 -9.07 -2.14 0.11
CA HIS A 48 -8.88 -1.07 1.10
C HIS A 48 -9.34 0.32 0.61
N ALA A 49 -9.56 0.48 -0.70
CA ALA A 49 -9.77 1.78 -1.34
C ALA A 49 -11.00 2.55 -0.83
N SER A 50 -12.07 1.85 -0.41
CA SER A 50 -13.32 2.47 0.06
C SER A 50 -13.15 3.39 1.26
N ASN A 51 -12.11 3.16 2.08
CA ASN A 51 -11.84 3.92 3.30
C ASN A 51 -10.50 4.69 3.25
N ALA A 52 -9.79 4.65 2.12
CA ALA A 52 -8.50 5.31 1.95
C ALA A 52 -8.69 6.79 1.59
N GLN A 53 -7.90 7.69 2.20
CA GLN A 53 -7.84 9.09 1.79
C GLN A 53 -6.85 9.32 0.65
N ALA A 54 -5.78 8.52 0.57
CA ALA A 54 -4.79 8.63 -0.50
C ALA A 54 -4.02 7.32 -0.71
N LEU A 55 -3.39 7.23 -1.89
CA LEU A 55 -2.49 6.16 -2.31
C LEU A 55 -1.15 6.75 -2.72
N GLY A 56 -0.07 6.27 -2.12
CA GLY A 56 1.31 6.54 -2.53
C GLY A 56 1.88 5.39 -3.34
N ILE A 57 2.68 5.71 -4.37
CA ILE A 57 3.38 4.70 -5.17
C ILE A 57 4.87 5.03 -5.17
N ASP A 58 5.69 4.10 -4.66
CA ASP A 58 7.14 4.21 -4.64
C ASP A 58 7.75 3.74 -5.97
N THR A 59 7.62 4.56 -7.00
CA THR A 59 8.11 4.23 -8.35
C THR A 59 9.62 4.45 -8.54
N LEU A 60 10.48 4.30 -7.52
CA LEU A 60 11.93 4.43 -7.68
C LEU A 60 12.47 3.33 -8.62
N LEU A 61 12.35 3.58 -9.92
CA LEU A 61 13.09 2.96 -11.00
C LEU A 61 14.56 3.37 -10.81
N ALA A 62 15.31 2.55 -10.09
CA ALA A 62 16.77 2.54 -10.19
C ALA A 62 17.21 1.93 -11.53
#